data_AF-A0A7V2ZHA3-F1
#
_entry.id   AF-A0A7V2ZHA3-F1
#
_cell.length_a   1.000
_cell.length_b   1.000
_cell.length_c   1.000
_cell.angle_alpha   90.00
_cell.angle_beta   90.00
_cell.angle_gamma   90.00
#
_symmetry.space_group_name_H-M   'P 1'
#
loop_
_entity.id
_entity.type
_entity.pdbx_description
1 polymer ?
#
loop_
_entity_poly.entity_id
_entity_poly.type
_entity_poly.pdbx_seq_one_letter_code
_entity_poly.pdbx_strand_id
1 'polypeptide(L)' 'MNAYQDAISATSTKYAPWYIIPADKKWFARLAVSEIIVQTLKKLNPEYPSLSEEQIVQLQKCKEALLNEKD' A
#
# COMPACT_ATOMS: atom_id res chain seq x y z
N MET A 1 29.21 12.90 14.62
CA MET A 1 28.24 12.11 13.85
C MET A 1 26.85 12.70 14.12
N ASN A 2 26.66 13.98 13.79
CA ASN A 2 25.56 14.78 14.38
C ASN A 2 24.45 15.08 13.37
N ALA A 3 24.78 15.19 12.08
CA ALA A 3 23.83 15.58 11.04
C ALA A 3 22.56 14.72 11.00
N TYR A 4 22.67 13.37 11.10
CA TYR A 4 21.50 12.50 11.15
C TYR A 4 20.66 12.70 12.42
N GLN A 5 21.32 12.83 13.57
CA GLN A 5 20.63 13.04 14.85
C GLN A 5 19.91 14.39 14.88
N ASP A 6 20.57 15.45 14.40
CA ASP A 6 20.01 16.80 14.32
C ASP A 6 18.82 16.82 13.34
N ALA A 7 18.97 16.24 12.16
CA ALA A 7 17.90 16.16 11.17
C ALA A 7 16.68 15.37 11.69
N ILE A 8 16.89 14.18 12.25
CA ILE A 8 15.80 13.33 12.74
C ILE A 8 15.09 13.99 13.93
N SER A 9 15.85 14.52 14.91
CA SER A 9 15.26 15.17 16.08
C SER A 9 14.49 16.45 15.72
N ALA A 10 14.95 17.22 14.74
CA ALA A 10 14.29 18.43 14.30
C ALA A 10 13.07 18.20 13.40
N THR A 11 12.99 17.06 12.69
CA THR A 11 12.01 16.86 11.61
C THR A 11 11.05 15.68 11.79
N SER A 12 11.27 14.80 12.77
CA SER A 12 10.33 13.70 13.04
C SER A 12 9.09 14.22 13.76
N THR A 13 7.94 14.17 13.09
CA THR A 13 6.66 14.65 13.63
C THR A 13 5.62 13.53 13.68
N LYS A 14 4.47 13.78 14.33
CA LYS A 14 3.38 12.79 14.40
C LYS A 14 2.80 12.44 13.03
N TYR A 15 2.75 13.41 12.10
CA TYR A 15 2.17 13.19 10.75
C TYR A 15 3.22 12.70 9.74
N ALA A 16 4.50 13.04 9.95
CA ALA A 16 5.62 12.60 9.12
C ALA A 16 6.77 12.08 10.03
N PRO A 17 6.64 10.86 10.55
CA PRO A 17 7.62 10.28 11.47
C PRO A 17 8.84 9.71 10.73
N TRP A 18 10.02 9.88 11.33
CA TRP A 18 11.21 9.07 11.00
C TRP A 18 11.21 7.77 11.80
N TYR A 19 11.69 6.68 11.19
CA TYR A 19 11.92 5.39 11.83
C TYR A 19 13.40 4.99 11.74
N ILE A 20 14.02 4.64 12.87
CA ILE A 20 15.40 4.15 12.91
C ILE A 20 15.39 2.63 12.82
N ILE A 21 15.93 2.07 11.74
CA ILE A 21 15.87 0.63 11.45
C ILE A 21 17.27 -0.02 11.60
N PRO A 22 17.42 -1.07 12.42
CA PRO A 22 18.65 -1.87 12.45
C PRO A 22 18.91 -2.53 11.09
N ALA A 23 20.03 -2.18 10.45
CA ALA A 23 20.30 -2.52 9.05
C ALA A 23 21.33 -3.64 8.84
N ASP A 24 22.02 -4.10 9.88
CA ASP A 24 23.10 -5.10 9.78
C ASP A 24 22.61 -6.41 9.14
N LYS A 25 21.38 -6.82 9.47
CA LYS A 25 20.71 -7.97 8.87
C LYS A 25 19.73 -7.48 7.82
N LYS A 26 20.12 -7.56 6.54
CA LYS A 26 19.31 -7.10 5.39
C LYS A 26 17.88 -7.65 5.37
N TRP A 27 17.70 -8.93 5.69
CA TRP A 27 16.37 -9.54 5.71
C TRP A 27 15.46 -8.89 6.76
N PHE A 28 16.03 -8.56 7.93
CA PHE A 28 15.29 -7.96 9.04
C PHE A 28 14.94 -6.51 8.72
N ALA A 29 15.88 -5.74 8.17
CA ALA A 29 15.63 -4.37 7.74
C ALA A 29 14.47 -4.29 6.72
N ARG A 30 14.47 -5.20 5.74
CA ARG A 30 13.38 -5.31 4.75
C ARG A 30 12.04 -5.64 5.40
N LEU A 31 12.03 -6.60 6.32
CA LEU A 31 10.81 -6.97 7.06
C LEU A 31 10.25 -5.79 7.86
N ALA A 32 11.11 -5.10 8.64
CA ALA A 32 10.70 -3.98 9.48
C ALA A 32 10.14 -2.82 8.66
N VAL A 33 10.79 -2.45 7.55
CA VAL A 33 10.31 -1.41 6.63
C VAL A 33 8.96 -1.80 6.02
N SER A 34 8.82 -3.03 5.52
CA SER A 34 7.56 -3.51 4.93
C SER A 34 6.41 -3.47 5.93
N GLU A 35 6.65 -3.88 7.18
CA GLU A 35 5.62 -3.87 8.22
C GLU A 35 5.15 -2.44 8.54
N ILE A 36 6.07 -1.48 8.66
CA ILE A 36 5.74 -0.07 8.90
C ILE A 36 4.87 0.49 7.78
N ILE A 37 5.22 0.20 6.52
CA ILE A 37 4.45 0.65 5.35
C ILE A 37 3.05 0.04 5.37
N VAL A 38 2.94 -1.28 5.55
CA VAL A 38 1.65 -1.99 5.58
C VAL A 38 0.75 -1.46 6.70
N GLN A 39 1.27 -1.33 7.92
CA GLN A 39 0.50 -0.80 9.05
C GLN A 39 0.06 0.64 8.82
N THR A 40 0.89 1.46 8.17
CA THR A 40 0.55 2.85 7.85
C THR A 40 -0.55 2.92 6.80
N LEU A 41 -0.45 2.14 5.73
CA LEU A 41 -1.46 2.11 4.67
C LEU A 41 -2.78 1.50 5.13
N LYS A 42 -2.76 0.49 6.02
CA LYS A 42 -3.97 -0.09 6.61
C LYS A 42 -4.81 0.93 7.38
N LYS A 43 -4.20 1.95 7.99
CA LYS A 43 -4.94 3.02 8.69
C LYS A 43 -5.80 3.87 7.76
N LEU A 44 -5.50 3.87 6.46
CA LEU A 44 -6.33 4.55 5.46
C LEU A 44 -7.63 3.78 5.16
N ASN A 45 -7.73 2.52 5.63
CA ASN A 45 -8.80 1.58 5.31
C ASN A 45 -9.16 1.55 3.81
N PRO A 46 -8.19 1.23 2.93
CA PRO A 46 -8.45 1.18 1.51
C PRO A 46 -9.37 0.00 1.18
N GLU A 47 -10.42 0.28 0.43
CA GLU A 47 -11.35 -0.74 -0.09
C GLU A 47 -11.30 -0.74 -1.61
N TYR A 48 -11.50 -1.92 -2.21
CA TYR A 48 -11.76 -1.99 -3.64
C TYR A 48 -13.10 -1.30 -3.94
N PRO A 49 -13.25 -0.64 -5.10
CA PRO A 49 -14.52 -0.08 -5.48
C PRO A 49 -15.57 -1.18 -5.61
N SER A 50 -16.76 -0.93 -5.05
CA SER A 50 -17.92 -1.80 -5.25
C SER A 50 -18.48 -1.61 -6.66
N LEU A 51 -18.91 -2.71 -7.29
CA LEU A 51 -19.60 -2.64 -8.57
C LEU A 51 -21.07 -2.26 -8.34
N SER A 52 -21.59 -1.34 -9.14
CA SER A 52 -23.03 -1.06 -9.20
C SER A 52 -23.76 -2.21 -9.88
N GLU A 53 -25.08 -2.34 -9.65
CA GLU A 53 -25.90 -3.35 -10.31
C GLU A 53 -25.82 -3.22 -11.83
N GLU A 54 -25.78 -1.99 -12.36
CA GLU A 54 -25.63 -1.74 -13.79
C GLU A 54 -24.28 -2.26 -14.31
N GLN A 55 -23.19 -2.04 -13.56
CA GLN A 55 -21.86 -2.52 -13.93
C GLN A 55 -21.81 -4.05 -13.95
N ILE A 56 -22.44 -4.71 -12.97
CA ILE A 56 -22.53 -6.18 -12.92
C ILE A 56 -23.27 -6.71 -14.15
N VAL A 57 -24.42 -6.10 -14.50
CA VAL A 57 -25.19 -6.49 -15.69
C VAL A 57 -24.38 -6.26 -16.97
N GLN A 58 -23.63 -5.17 -17.08
CA GLN A 58 -22.79 -4.91 -18.24
C GLN A 58 -21.66 -5.93 -18.37
N LEU A 59 -20.96 -6.24 -17.28
CA LEU A 59 -19.91 -7.26 -17.28
C LEU A 59 -20.45 -8.63 -17.70
N GLN A 60 -21.66 -8.99 -17.26
CA GLN A 60 -22.31 -10.23 -17.66
C GLN A 60 -22.63 -10.25 -19.16
N LYS A 61 -23.14 -9.15 -19.72
CA LYS A 61 -23.38 -9.02 -21.17
C LYS A 61 -22.09 -9.13 -21.97
N CYS A 62 -21.03 -8.45 -21.54
CA CYS A 62 -19.72 -8.55 -22.20
C CYS A 62 -19.18 -9.98 -22.18
N LYS A 63 -19.32 -10.68 -21.05
CA LYS A 63 -18.94 -12.09 -20.93
C LYS A 63 -19.70 -12.97 -21.91
N GLU A 64 -21.02 -12.81 -22.01
CA GLU A 64 -21.85 -13.58 -22.95
C GLU A 64 -21.51 -13.29 -24.42
N ALA A 65 -21.22 -12.04 -24.76
CA ALA A 65 -20.79 -11.67 -26.11
C ALA A 65 -19.47 -12.37 -26.49
N LEU A 66 -18.46 -12.30 -25.62
CA LEU A 66 -17.14 -12.91 -25.86
C LEU A 66 -17.21 -14.43 -25.99
N LEU A 67 -18.09 -15.10 -25.24
CA LEU A 67 -18.27 -16.55 -25.33
C LEU A 67 -18.97 -17.00 -26.63
N ASN A 68 -19.69 -16.09 -27.28
CA ASN A 68 -20.44 -16.37 -28.52
C ASN A 68 -19.68 -15.93 -29.78
N GLU A 69 -18.49 -15.34 -29.65
CA GLU A 69 -17.61 -15.11 -30.78
C GLU A 69 -17.13 -16.46 -31.33
N LYS A 70 -17.24 -16.65 -32.65
CA LYS A 70 -16.61 -17.78 -33.34
C LYS A 70 -15.20 -17.36 -33.72
N ASP A 71 -14.23 -18.25 -33.50
CA ASP A 71 -12.83 -18.10 -33.94
C ASP A 71 -12.70 -17.65 -35.41
#